data_AF-A0A969JWJ7-F1
#
_entry.id   AF-A0A969JWJ7-F1
#
_cell.length_a   1.000
_cell.length_b   1.000
_cell.length_c   1.000
_cell.angle_alpha   90.00
_cell.angle_beta   90.00
_cell.angle_gamma   90.00
#
_symmetry.space_group_name_H-M   'P 1'
#
loop_
_entity.id
_entity.type
_entity.pdbx_description
1 polymer ?
#
loop_
_entity_poly.entity_id
_entity_poly.type
_entity_poly.pdbx_seq_one_letter_code
_entity_poly.pdbx_strand_id
1 'polypeptide(L)'
;MSHALHMRRSEYIAAALAALSFALGLAAQHITPASGLGAALFLVALLFIGRLPDRGVVLAGALACSIATLAPRAWLWATTNAPAIDLATVIWCALYWMAAASLTWDPRRRQVGMRQLADAFAHAPAPMALADRMGVVLDANDAFADLTGLRRATG
;
A
#
# COMPACT_ATOMS: atom_id res chain seq x y z
N MET A 1 0.60 8.19 28.23
CA MET A 1 0.97 6.75 28.32
C MET A 1 -0.16 5.79 27.92
N SER A 2 -1.44 6.10 28.22
CA SER A 2 -2.59 5.24 27.83
C SER A 2 -2.80 5.10 26.30
N HIS A 3 -2.50 6.15 25.53
CA HIS A 3 -2.72 6.17 24.07
C HIS A 3 -1.80 5.21 23.29
N ALA A 4 -0.56 5.00 23.78
CA ALA A 4 0.42 4.11 23.17
C ALA A 4 0.09 2.62 23.41
N LEU A 5 -0.51 2.29 24.55
CA LEU A 5 -0.95 0.93 24.87
C LEU A 5 -2.17 0.51 24.03
N HIS A 6 -3.08 1.45 23.73
CA HIS A 6 -4.25 1.18 22.90
C HIS A 6 -3.87 0.87 21.44
N MET A 7 -2.90 1.60 20.88
CA MET A 7 -2.38 1.36 19.52
C MET A 7 -1.81 -0.05 19.34
N ARG A 8 -0.98 -0.51 20.29
CA ARG A 8 -0.41 -1.87 20.21
C ARG A 8 -1.49 -2.94 20.29
N ARG A 9 -2.52 -2.76 21.12
CA ARG A 9 -3.62 -3.74 21.24
C ARG A 9 -4.39 -3.90 19.93
N SER A 10 -4.66 -2.80 19.21
CA SER A 10 -5.34 -2.88 17.91
C SER A 10 -4.49 -3.56 16.83
N GLU A 11 -3.17 -3.38 16.85
CA GLU A 11 -2.24 -4.03 15.91
C GLU A 11 -2.21 -5.54 16.11
N TYR A 12 -2.14 -6.00 17.37
CA TYR A 12 -2.19 -7.45 17.68
C TYR A 12 -3.51 -8.09 17.25
N ILE A 13 -4.64 -7.41 17.47
CA ILE A 13 -5.95 -7.90 17.03
C ILE A 13 -5.98 -8.00 15.51
N ALA A 14 -5.49 -6.98 14.80
CA ALA A 14 -5.43 -7.00 13.34
C ALA A 14 -4.51 -8.13 12.82
N ALA A 15 -3.34 -8.32 13.42
CA ALA A 15 -2.43 -9.41 13.08
C ALA A 15 -3.08 -10.79 13.32
N ALA A 16 -3.77 -10.97 14.45
CA ALA A 16 -4.46 -12.22 14.77
C ALA A 16 -5.59 -12.52 13.78
N LEU A 17 -6.40 -11.51 13.44
CA LEU A 17 -7.48 -11.66 12.46
C LEU A 17 -6.95 -11.91 11.04
N ALA A 18 -5.83 -11.28 10.67
CA ALA A 18 -5.13 -11.56 9.42
C ALA A 18 -4.68 -13.02 9.36
N ALA A 19 -3.97 -13.50 10.39
CA ALA A 19 -3.48 -14.87 10.46
C ALA A 19 -4.62 -15.89 10.43
N LEU A 20 -5.70 -15.63 11.19
CA LEU A 20 -6.90 -16.46 11.21
C LEU A 20 -7.54 -16.53 9.81
N SER A 21 -7.76 -15.38 9.17
CA SER A 21 -8.40 -15.31 7.85
C SER A 21 -7.55 -16.01 6.79
N PHE A 22 -6.22 -15.88 6.87
CA PHE A 22 -5.29 -16.55 5.98
C PHE A 22 -5.31 -18.08 6.18
N ALA A 23 -5.27 -18.55 7.43
CA ALA A 23 -5.34 -19.97 7.75
C ALA A 23 -6.68 -20.60 7.30
N LEU A 24 -7.79 -19.90 7.52
CA LEU A 24 -9.10 -20.31 7.01
C LEU A 24 -9.14 -20.34 5.49
N GLY A 25 -8.50 -19.38 4.83
CA GLY A 25 -8.36 -19.35 3.36
C GLY A 25 -7.63 -20.58 2.83
N LEU A 26 -6.50 -20.94 3.44
CA LEU A 26 -5.75 -22.16 3.12
C LEU A 26 -6.60 -23.41 3.34
N ALA A 27 -7.27 -23.53 4.49
CA ALA A 27 -8.14 -24.66 4.78
C ALA A 27 -9.28 -24.80 3.75
N ALA A 28 -9.93 -23.69 3.40
CA ALA A 28 -10.99 -23.68 2.40
C ALA A 28 -10.49 -24.12 1.02
N GLN A 29 -9.28 -23.72 0.65
CA GLN A 29 -8.66 -24.08 -0.62
C GLN A 29 -8.21 -25.54 -0.68
N HIS A 30 -7.84 -26.14 0.45
CA HIS A 30 -7.56 -27.57 0.53
C HIS A 30 -8.83 -28.42 0.37
N ILE A 31 -9.96 -27.98 0.94
CA ILE A 31 -11.23 -28.71 0.85
C ILE A 31 -11.90 -28.49 -0.52
N THR A 32 -11.83 -27.26 -1.04
CA THR A 32 -12.50 -26.84 -2.28
C THR A 32 -11.56 -25.96 -3.14
N PRO A 33 -10.64 -26.56 -3.91
CA PRO A 33 -9.57 -25.83 -4.60
C PRO A 33 -10.06 -24.86 -5.69
N ALA A 34 -11.33 -24.97 -6.11
CA ALA A 34 -11.97 -24.07 -7.07
C ALA A 34 -12.95 -23.08 -6.43
N SER A 35 -13.15 -23.09 -5.11
CA SER A 35 -14.10 -22.16 -4.49
C SER A 35 -13.48 -20.76 -4.39
N GLY A 36 -14.25 -19.74 -4.79
CA GLY A 36 -13.88 -18.33 -4.56
C GLY A 36 -13.80 -17.96 -3.08
N LEU A 37 -14.18 -18.87 -2.17
CA LEU A 37 -14.23 -18.64 -0.72
C LEU A 37 -12.82 -18.51 -0.14
N GLY A 38 -11.91 -19.44 -0.45
CA GLY A 38 -10.51 -19.34 0.00
C GLY A 38 -9.85 -18.06 -0.51
N ALA A 39 -10.11 -17.73 -1.77
CA ALA A 39 -9.59 -16.52 -2.39
C ALA A 39 -10.13 -15.22 -1.76
N ALA A 40 -11.41 -15.19 -1.38
CA ALA A 40 -12.01 -14.08 -0.67
C ALA A 40 -11.44 -13.92 0.75
N LEU A 41 -11.20 -15.03 1.46
CA LEU A 41 -10.59 -15.01 2.80
C LEU A 41 -9.16 -14.47 2.79
N PHE A 42 -8.38 -14.74 1.73
CA PHE A 42 -7.08 -14.09 1.53
C PHE A 42 -7.20 -12.57 1.36
N LEU A 43 -8.23 -12.09 0.66
CA LEU A 43 -8.48 -10.66 0.52
C LEU A 43 -8.85 -10.03 1.87
N VAL A 44 -9.66 -10.71 2.67
CA VAL A 44 -9.96 -10.31 4.05
C VAL A 44 -8.70 -10.28 4.91
N ALA A 45 -7.83 -11.28 4.81
CA ALA A 45 -6.53 -11.28 5.49
C ALA A 45 -5.70 -10.06 5.09
N LEU A 46 -5.66 -9.73 3.81
CA LEU A 46 -4.94 -8.56 3.28
C LEU A 46 -5.45 -7.24 3.88
N LEU A 47 -6.77 -7.09 4.04
CA LEU A 47 -7.37 -5.90 4.65
C LEU A 47 -6.94 -5.73 6.12
N PHE A 48 -6.80 -6.83 6.86
CA PHE A 48 -6.29 -6.78 8.23
C PHE A 48 -4.78 -6.51 8.27
N ILE A 49 -4.00 -7.08 7.35
CA ILE A 49 -2.57 -6.78 7.20
C ILE A 49 -2.36 -5.28 6.89
N GLY A 50 -3.24 -4.68 6.11
CA GLY A 50 -3.21 -3.23 5.81
C GLY A 50 -3.34 -2.32 7.02
N ARG A 51 -3.72 -2.84 8.20
CA ARG A 51 -3.74 -2.07 9.46
C ARG A 51 -2.42 -2.11 10.22
N LEU A 52 -1.46 -2.91 9.77
CA LEU A 52 -0.14 -2.97 10.38
C LEU A 52 0.70 -1.75 9.97
N PRO A 53 1.62 -1.29 10.83
CA PRO A 53 2.40 -0.09 10.58
C PRO A 53 3.38 -0.25 9.41
N ASP A 54 3.81 -1.48 9.10
CA ASP A 54 4.80 -1.76 8.08
C ASP A 54 4.16 -2.16 6.74
N ARG A 55 4.41 -1.33 5.72
CA ARG A 55 3.93 -1.51 4.35
C ARG A 55 4.57 -2.69 3.65
N GLY A 56 5.79 -3.06 4.04
CA GLY A 56 6.47 -4.25 3.53
C GLY A 56 5.65 -5.51 3.82
N VAL A 57 4.95 -5.54 4.96
CA VAL A 57 4.10 -6.67 5.35
C VAL A 57 2.86 -6.78 4.46
N VAL A 58 2.32 -5.66 3.96
CA VAL A 58 1.19 -5.68 3.01
C VAL A 58 1.60 -6.30 1.67
N LEU A 59 2.77 -5.93 1.15
CA LEU A 59 3.30 -6.51 -0.08
C LEU A 59 3.65 -7.99 0.09
N ALA A 60 4.27 -8.36 1.23
CA ALA A 60 4.53 -9.75 1.58
C ALA A 60 3.23 -10.57 1.72
N GLY A 61 2.19 -9.97 2.31
CA GLY A 61 0.86 -10.57 2.41
C GLY A 61 0.25 -10.85 1.03
N ALA A 62 0.35 -9.89 0.10
CA ALA A 62 -0.19 -10.05 -1.25
C ALA A 62 0.54 -11.15 -2.03
N LEU A 63 1.86 -11.22 -1.86
CA LEU A 63 2.67 -12.29 -2.41
C LEU A 63 2.26 -13.65 -1.83
N ALA A 64 2.12 -13.75 -0.50
CA ALA A 64 1.70 -14.98 0.17
C ALA A 64 0.32 -15.46 -0.30
N CYS A 65 -0.65 -14.54 -0.45
CA CYS A 65 -1.98 -14.84 -0.99
C CYS A 65 -1.92 -15.33 -2.44
N SER A 66 -1.09 -14.69 -3.27
CA SER A 66 -0.88 -15.09 -4.67
C SER A 66 -0.26 -16.48 -4.76
N ILE A 67 0.76 -16.77 -3.96
CA ILE A 67 1.41 -18.09 -3.90
C ILE A 67 0.41 -19.15 -3.44
N ALA A 68 -0.35 -18.88 -2.37
CA ALA A 68 -1.37 -19.81 -1.88
C ALA A 68 -2.42 -20.11 -2.96
N THR A 69 -2.79 -19.11 -3.77
CA THR A 69 -3.76 -19.25 -4.86
C THR A 69 -3.20 -20.04 -6.06
N LEU A 70 -1.91 -19.84 -6.37
CA LEU A 70 -1.27 -20.43 -7.55
C LEU A 70 -0.66 -21.82 -7.30
N ALA A 71 -0.12 -22.08 -6.11
CA ALA A 71 0.67 -23.29 -5.84
C ALA A 71 -0.10 -24.61 -6.09
N PRO A 72 -1.37 -24.77 -5.66
CA PRO A 72 -2.12 -26.00 -5.93
C PRO A 72 -2.34 -26.22 -7.44
N ARG A 73 -2.53 -25.13 -8.19
CA ARG A 73 -2.75 -25.18 -9.64
C ARG A 73 -1.45 -25.46 -10.39
N ALA A 74 -0.35 -24.84 -9.99
CA ALA A 74 0.97 -25.14 -10.54
C ALA A 74 1.33 -26.62 -10.31
N TRP A 75 1.02 -27.16 -9.12
CA TRP A 75 1.22 -28.58 -8.82
C TRP A 75 0.36 -29.50 -9.70
N LEU A 76 -0.92 -29.15 -9.89
CA LEU A 76 -1.81 -29.91 -10.76
C LEU A 76 -1.31 -29.91 -12.21
N TRP A 77 -0.90 -28.75 -12.73
CA TRP A 77 -0.30 -28.65 -14.06
C TRP A 77 0.94 -29.53 -14.20
N ALA A 78 1.85 -29.47 -13.22
CA ALA A 78 3.09 -30.26 -13.23
C ALA A 78 2.85 -31.78 -13.19
N THR A 79 1.75 -32.23 -12.58
CA THR A 79 1.45 -33.67 -12.43
C THR A 79 0.54 -34.22 -13.52
N THR A 80 -0.32 -33.39 -14.12
CA THR A 80 -1.35 -33.84 -15.07
C THR A 80 -1.20 -33.29 -16.49
N ASN A 81 -0.29 -32.34 -16.72
CA ASN A 81 -0.16 -31.56 -17.97
C ASN A 81 -1.46 -30.89 -18.44
N ALA A 82 -2.46 -30.77 -17.57
CA ALA A 82 -3.71 -30.07 -17.85
C ALA A 82 -3.54 -28.57 -17.60
N PRO A 83 -4.15 -27.68 -18.42
CA PRO A 83 -4.12 -26.24 -18.18
C PRO A 83 -4.79 -25.93 -16.84
N ALA A 84 -3.98 -25.57 -15.85
CA ALA A 84 -4.45 -25.42 -14.46
C ALA A 84 -4.69 -23.96 -14.06
N ILE A 85 -4.22 -22.98 -14.85
CA ILE A 85 -4.42 -21.56 -14.57
C ILE A 85 -5.66 -21.09 -15.32
N ASP A 86 -6.76 -20.92 -14.59
CA ASP A 86 -8.00 -20.36 -15.10
C ASP A 86 -8.02 -18.82 -14.99
N LEU A 87 -8.95 -18.18 -15.71
CA LEU A 87 -9.14 -16.73 -15.66
C LEU A 87 -9.45 -16.24 -14.23
N ALA A 88 -10.18 -17.03 -13.44
CA ALA A 88 -10.53 -16.69 -12.07
C ALA A 88 -9.27 -16.53 -11.19
N THR A 89 -8.28 -17.41 -11.34
CA THR A 89 -6.98 -17.34 -10.63
C THR A 89 -6.29 -16.02 -10.90
N VAL A 90 -6.24 -15.63 -12.18
CA VAL A 90 -5.59 -14.40 -12.62
C VAL A 90 -6.31 -13.19 -12.03
N ILE A 91 -7.64 -13.18 -12.06
CA ILE A 91 -8.46 -12.12 -11.47
C ILE A 91 -8.18 -11.99 -9.97
N TRP A 92 -8.16 -13.11 -9.22
CA TRP A 92 -7.88 -13.07 -7.79
C TRP A 92 -6.47 -12.55 -7.48
N CYS A 93 -5.46 -13.00 -8.21
CA CYS A 93 -4.10 -12.49 -8.05
C CYS A 93 -4.05 -10.98 -8.32
N ALA A 94 -4.68 -10.52 -9.40
CA ALA A 94 -4.77 -9.10 -9.72
C ALA A 94 -5.46 -8.31 -8.59
N LEU A 95 -6.55 -8.84 -8.02
CA LEU A 95 -7.26 -8.22 -6.91
C LEU A 95 -6.38 -8.11 -5.64
N TYR A 96 -5.55 -9.10 -5.33
CA TYR A 96 -4.63 -9.01 -4.20
C TYR A 96 -3.61 -7.89 -4.39
N TRP A 97 -3.04 -7.77 -5.59
CA TRP A 97 -2.07 -6.72 -5.88
C TRP A 97 -2.73 -5.33 -5.94
N MET A 98 -3.94 -5.22 -6.48
CA MET A 98 -4.71 -3.97 -6.43
C MET A 98 -5.05 -3.57 -5.01
N ALA A 99 -5.44 -4.51 -4.15
CA ALA A 99 -5.71 -4.26 -2.75
C ALA A 99 -4.42 -3.87 -2.00
N ALA A 100 -3.29 -4.51 -2.28
CA ALA A 100 -2.00 -4.14 -1.68
C ALA A 100 -1.58 -2.72 -2.09
N ALA A 101 -1.74 -2.37 -3.37
CA ALA A 101 -1.45 -1.04 -3.89
C ALA A 101 -2.35 0.02 -3.24
N SER A 102 -3.64 -0.24 -3.09
CA SER A 102 -4.57 0.70 -2.45
C SER A 102 -4.31 0.86 -0.95
N LEU A 103 -3.93 -0.22 -0.25
CA LEU A 103 -3.60 -0.19 1.17
C LEU A 103 -2.27 0.50 1.47
N THR A 104 -1.29 0.38 0.56
CA THR A 104 -0.01 1.09 0.69
C THR A 104 -0.11 2.57 0.31
N TRP A 105 -1.08 2.94 -0.53
CA TRP A 105 -1.32 4.31 -0.98
C TRP A 105 -2.19 5.10 0.01
N ASP A 106 -1.56 5.87 0.91
CA ASP A 106 -2.26 6.81 1.80
C ASP A 106 -2.14 8.26 1.29
N PRO A 107 -3.19 8.84 0.67
CA PRO A 107 -3.15 10.21 0.16
C PRO A 107 -3.03 11.26 1.28
N ARG A 108 -3.49 10.96 2.50
CA ARG A 108 -3.45 11.93 3.61
C ARG A 108 -2.02 12.18 4.07
N ARG A 109 -1.18 11.14 4.12
CA ARG A 109 0.24 11.29 4.45
C ARG A 109 1.03 12.01 3.37
N ARG A 110 0.69 11.84 2.09
CA ARG A 110 1.32 12.61 0.99
C ARG A 110 1.05 14.11 1.14
N GLN A 111 -0.17 14.47 1.53
CA GLN A 111 -0.50 15.87 1.80
C GLN A 111 0.27 16.44 3.00
N VAL A 112 0.47 15.65 4.07
CA VAL A 112 1.29 16.09 5.22
C VAL A 112 2.74 16.32 4.82
N GLY A 113 3.35 15.38 4.07
CA GLY A 113 4.72 15.55 3.58
C GLY A 113 4.87 16.74 2.63
N MET A 114 3.90 16.97 1.74
CA MET A 114 3.90 18.15 0.85
C MET A 114 3.73 19.46 1.64
N ARG A 115 2.88 19.48 2.67
CA ARG A 115 2.76 20.65 3.56
C ARG A 115 4.04 20.92 4.32
N GLN A 116 4.69 19.90 4.88
CA GLN A 116 5.96 20.05 5.57
C GLN A 116 7.08 20.55 4.64
N LEU A 117 7.12 20.05 3.40
CA LEU A 117 8.06 20.53 2.38
C LEU A 117 7.76 21.98 1.98
N ALA A 118 6.50 22.33 1.77
CA ALA A 118 6.09 23.70 1.46
C ALA A 118 6.45 24.66 2.61
N ASP A 119 6.23 24.23 3.85
CA ASP A 119 6.56 24.99 5.06
C ASP A 119 8.08 25.16 5.21
N ALA A 120 8.85 24.08 5.01
CA ALA A 120 10.31 24.13 5.01
C ALA A 120 10.87 25.01 3.87
N PHE A 121 10.25 24.98 2.69
CA PHE A 121 10.62 25.83 1.56
C PHE A 121 10.36 27.31 1.88
N ALA A 122 9.17 27.63 2.38
CA ALA A 122 8.76 29.00 2.72
C ALA A 122 9.66 29.63 3.80
N HIS A 123 10.02 28.86 4.84
CA HIS A 123 10.79 29.34 5.98
C HIS A 123 12.30 29.07 5.88
N ALA A 124 12.79 28.60 4.74
CA ALA A 124 14.21 28.35 4.58
C ALA A 124 15.01 29.66 4.67
N PRO A 125 16.14 29.69 5.41
CA PRO A 125 16.94 30.89 5.61
C PRO A 125 17.72 31.32 4.36
N ALA A 126 17.92 30.39 3.42
CA ALA A 126 18.58 30.68 2.14
C ALA A 126 17.54 31.10 1.09
N PRO A 127 17.87 32.05 0.20
CA PRO A 127 17.01 32.44 -0.91
C PRO A 127 16.88 31.27 -1.90
N MET A 128 15.67 30.75 -2.07
CA MET A 128 15.38 29.62 -2.96
C MET A 128 14.19 29.92 -3.86
N ALA A 129 14.31 29.50 -5.12
CA ALA A 129 13.24 29.54 -6.11
C ALA A 129 13.08 28.16 -6.77
N LEU A 130 11.84 27.78 -7.01
CA LEU A 130 11.48 26.61 -7.81
C LEU A 130 11.30 27.08 -9.25
N ALA A 131 12.04 26.50 -10.19
CA ALA A 131 11.92 26.84 -11.60
C ALA A 131 11.50 25.61 -12.42
N ASP A 132 10.74 25.85 -13.49
CA ASP A 132 10.51 24.84 -14.52
C ASP A 132 11.83 24.54 -15.28
N ARG A 133 11.83 23.47 -16.08
CA ARG A 133 12.94 23.08 -16.97
C ARG A 133 13.33 24.18 -17.96
N MET A 134 12.43 25.11 -18.27
CA MET A 134 12.73 26.28 -19.11
C MET A 134 13.32 27.47 -18.31
N GLY A 135 13.55 27.33 -17.01
CA GLY A 135 14.11 28.36 -16.13
C GLY A 135 13.09 29.40 -15.65
N VAL A 136 11.79 29.22 -15.94
CA VAL A 136 10.72 30.09 -15.45
C VAL A 136 10.47 29.80 -13.98
N VAL A 137 10.55 30.82 -13.12
CA VAL A 137 10.26 30.69 -11.69
C VAL A 137 8.77 30.41 -11.49
N LEU A 138 8.47 29.28 -10.86
CA LEU A 138 7.13 28.83 -10.51
C LEU A 138 6.73 29.27 -9.10
N ASP A 139 7.68 29.21 -8.15
CA ASP A 139 7.48 29.63 -6.76
C ASP A 139 8.79 30.09 -6.14
N ALA A 140 8.73 30.94 -5.13
CA ALA A 140 9.90 31.47 -4.42
C ALA A 140 9.60 31.67 -2.93
N ASN A 141 10.63 31.45 -2.10
CA ASN A 141 10.52 31.68 -0.67
C ASN A 141 10.71 33.17 -0.31
N ASP A 142 10.40 33.53 0.93
CA ASP A 142 10.40 34.94 1.36
C ASP A 142 11.80 35.55 1.28
N ALA A 143 12.84 34.78 1.65
CA ALA A 143 14.23 35.20 1.53
C ALA A 143 14.65 35.52 0.07
N PHE A 144 14.12 34.78 -0.91
CA PHE A 144 14.37 35.07 -2.33
C PHE A 144 13.62 36.31 -2.81
N ALA A 145 12.39 36.51 -2.35
CA ALA A 145 11.60 37.71 -2.64
C ALA A 145 12.26 38.97 -2.07
N ASP A 146 12.76 38.90 -0.84
CA ASP A 146 13.47 40.00 -0.18
C ASP A 146 14.79 40.36 -0.91
N LEU A 147 15.50 39.36 -1.42
CA LEU A 147 16.77 39.57 -2.12
C LEU A 147 16.59 40.14 -3.53
N THR A 148 15.53 39.72 -4.23
CA THR A 148 15.29 40.10 -5.64
C THR A 148 14.31 41.26 -5.80
N GLY A 149 13.57 41.63 -4.75
CA GLY A 149 12.50 42.63 -4.81
C GLY A 149 11.26 42.16 -5.60
N LEU A 150 11.25 40.92 -6.08
CA LEU A 150 10.12 40.32 -6.78
C LEU A 150 9.08 39.87 -5.75
N ARG A 151 7.98 40.61 -5.62
CA ARG A 151 6.82 40.15 -4.86
C ARG A 151 6.27 38.87 -5.48
N ARG A 152 5.89 37.89 -4.64
CA ARG A 152 5.09 36.73 -5.06
C ARG A 152 3.93 37.22 -5.92
N ALA A 153 3.83 36.70 -7.15
CA ALA A 153 2.61 36.83 -7.92
C ALA A 153 1.54 36.02 -7.18
N THR A 154 0.75 36.69 -6.35
CA THR A 154 -0.43 36.10 -5.71
C THR A 154 -1.43 35.77 -6.80
N GLY A 155 -1.56 34.48 -7.12
CA GLY A 155 -2.58 33.91 -7.99
C GLY A 155 -3.19 32.71 -7.32
#